data_AF-A0A942V3E8-F1
#
_entry.id   AF-A0A942V3E8-F1
#
_cell.length_a   1.000
_cell.length_b   1.000
_cell.length_c   1.000
_cell.angle_alpha   90.00
_cell.angle_beta   90.00
_cell.angle_gamma   90.00
#
_symmetry.space_group_name_H-M   'P 1'
#
loop_
_entity.id
_entity.type
_entity.pdbx_description
1 polymer ?
#
loop_
_entity_poly.entity_id
_entity_poly.type
_entity_poly.pdbx_seq_one_letter_code
_entity_poly.pdbx_strand_id
1 'polypeptide(L)' 'MSKKNNAEIEIKAYIENVKSTLDFLYKNAKFKKKYFKKDIYFAKNSEIKIGNINLNNCIRLRIEHGGYTFCSKIRN' A
#
# COMPACT_ATOMS: atom_id res chain seq x y z
N MET A 1 1.81 -25.19 -18.50
CA MET A 1 0.68 -24.25 -18.33
C MET A 1 1.17 -22.84 -18.61
N SER A 2 0.69 -22.20 -19.67
CA SER A 2 1.02 -20.80 -19.99
C SER A 2 0.49 -19.87 -18.90
N LYS A 3 1.36 -19.06 -18.28
CA LYS A 3 0.95 -17.96 -17.39
C LYS A 3 0.16 -16.97 -18.26
N LYS A 4 -1.16 -16.91 -18.08
CA LYS A 4 -1.95 -15.79 -18.61
C LYS A 4 -1.36 -14.50 -18.05
N ASN A 5 -0.70 -13.72 -18.89
CA ASN A 5 -0.35 -12.34 -18.58
C ASN A 5 -1.67 -11.58 -18.47
N ASN A 6 -2.18 -11.47 -17.24
CA ASN A 6 -3.29 -10.58 -16.98
C ASN A 6 -2.77 -9.17 -17.27
N ALA A 7 -3.21 -8.57 -18.38
CA ALA A 7 -2.90 -7.18 -18.67
C ALA A 7 -3.46 -6.33 -17.54
N GLU A 8 -2.57 -5.72 -16.76
CA GLU A 8 -2.92 -4.80 -15.68
C GLU A 8 -2.93 -3.38 -16.26
N ILE A 9 -3.99 -2.63 -15.96
CA ILE A 9 -4.11 -1.22 -16.32
C ILE A 9 -4.05 -0.42 -15.02
N GLU A 10 -3.00 0.39 -14.86
CA GLU A 10 -2.82 1.31 -13.73
C GLU A 10 -3.17 2.73 -14.17
N ILE A 11 -4.01 3.43 -13.39
CA ILE A 11 -4.35 4.84 -13.61
C ILE A 11 -3.87 5.63 -12.40
N LYS A 12 -3.06 6.67 -12.65
CA LYS A 12 -2.61 7.64 -11.64
C LYS A 12 -3.39 8.92 -11.80
N ALA A 13 -4.03 9.38 -10.73
CA ALA A 13 -4.82 10.61 -10.72
C ALA A 13 -4.47 11.48 -9.50
N TYR A 14 -4.52 12.79 -9.69
CA TYR A 14 -4.48 13.75 -8.59
C TYR A 14 -5.84 13.79 -7.89
N ILE A 15 -5.83 13.84 -6.56
CA ILE A 15 -7.04 14.02 -5.76
C ILE A 15 -6.83 15.19 -4.82
N GLU A 16 -7.82 16.08 -4.79
CA GLU A 16 -7.79 17.27 -3.94
C GLU A 16 -8.21 16.94 -2.50
N ASN A 17 -9.23 16.07 -2.33
CA ASN A 17 -9.75 15.68 -1.02
C ASN A 17 -9.68 14.16 -0.83
N VAL A 18 -8.67 13.72 -0.07
CA VAL A 18 -8.41 12.30 0.21
C VAL A 18 -9.59 11.63 0.94
N LYS A 19 -10.18 12.30 1.93
CA LYS A 19 -11.26 11.72 2.75
C LYS A 19 -12.51 11.47 1.92
N SER A 20 -12.96 12.49 1.17
CA SER A 20 -14.14 12.38 0.30
C SER A 20 -13.95 11.30 -0.76
N THR A 21 -12.76 11.20 -1.35
CA THR A 21 -12.42 10.17 -2.33
C THR A 21 -12.49 8.77 -1.70
N LEU A 22 -11.91 8.57 -0.51
CA LEU A 22 -11.98 7.31 0.21
C LEU A 22 -13.42 6.93 0.57
N ASP A 23 -14.21 7.86 1.07
CA ASP A 23 -15.61 7.62 1.44
C ASP A 23 -16.45 7.22 0.22
N PHE A 24 -16.25 7.90 -0.93
CA PHE A 24 -16.87 7.55 -2.20
C PHE A 24 -16.49 6.14 -2.65
N LEU A 25 -15.19 5.79 -2.57
CA LEU A 25 -14.69 4.47 -2.94
C LEU A 25 -15.25 3.38 -2.03
N TYR A 26 -15.27 3.59 -0.71
CA TYR A 26 -15.86 2.63 0.23
C TYR A 26 -17.35 2.41 0.01
N LYS A 27 -18.09 3.45 -0.38
CA LYS A 27 -19.54 3.37 -0.61
C LYS A 27 -19.89 2.69 -1.94
N ASN A 28 -19.16 2.99 -3.01
CA ASN A 28 -19.61 2.68 -4.38
C ASN A 28 -18.86 1.54 -5.04
N ALA A 29 -17.58 1.39 -4.79
CA ALA A 29 -16.88 0.26 -5.37
C ALA A 29 -17.26 -0.99 -4.58
N LYS A 30 -17.52 -2.10 -5.30
CA LYS A 30 -17.61 -3.45 -4.73
C LYS A 30 -16.23 -3.91 -4.25
N PHE A 31 -15.53 -3.07 -3.49
CA PHE A 31 -14.35 -3.46 -2.75
C PHE A 31 -14.81 -4.50 -1.74
N LYS A 32 -14.65 -5.77 -2.08
CA LYS A 32 -14.57 -6.80 -1.05
C LYS A 32 -13.47 -6.30 -0.10
N LYS A 33 -13.77 -6.10 1.19
CA LYS A 33 -12.84 -5.65 2.27
C LYS A 33 -11.43 -6.26 2.14
N LYS A 34 -11.42 -7.48 1.61
CA LYS A 34 -10.30 -8.27 1.11
C LYS A 34 -9.27 -7.49 0.25
N TYR A 35 -9.62 -6.42 -0.45
CA TYR A 35 -8.68 -5.69 -1.31
C TYR A 35 -8.01 -4.49 -0.64
N PHE A 36 -8.32 -4.22 0.64
CA PHE A 36 -7.66 -3.14 1.37
C PHE A 36 -6.32 -3.62 1.92
N LYS A 37 -5.23 -3.10 1.36
CA LYS A 37 -3.87 -3.25 1.87
C LYS A 37 -3.51 -1.99 2.63
N LYS A 38 -3.26 -2.10 3.93
CA LYS A 38 -2.66 -1.01 4.70
C LYS A 38 -1.22 -1.39 5.04
N ASP A 39 -0.27 -0.64 4.52
CA ASP A 39 1.13 -0.78 4.86
C ASP A 39 1.54 0.27 5.88
N ILE A 40 2.17 -0.16 6.97
CA ILE A 40 2.81 0.69 7.99
C ILE A 40 4.31 0.43 7.89
N TYR A 41 5.08 1.51 7.74
CA TYR A 41 6.52 1.45 7.60
C TYR A 41 7.20 2.05 8.83
N PHE A 42 8.16 1.31 9.39
CA PHE A 42 9.03 1.75 10.47
C PHE A 42 10.46 1.84 9.96
N ALA A 43 11.12 2.97 10.16
CA ALA A 43 12.49 3.21 9.73
C ALA A 43 13.23 4.05 10.77
N LYS A 44 14.57 4.00 10.75
CA LYS A 44 15.41 4.91 11.56
C LYS A 44 15.22 6.35 11.07
N ASN A 45 15.39 7.33 11.96
CA ASN A 45 15.24 8.75 11.59
C ASN A 45 16.16 9.16 10.43
N SER A 46 17.38 8.59 10.36
CA SER A 46 18.33 8.80 9.25
C SER A 46 17.81 8.35 7.88
N GLU A 47 16.83 7.45 7.86
CA GLU A 47 16.20 6.88 6.66
C GLU A 47 14.89 7.61 6.29
N ILE A 48 14.47 8.60 7.08
CA ILE A 48 13.28 9.42 6.84
C ILE A 48 13.74 10.77 6.28
N LYS A 49 13.68 10.93 4.95
CA LYS A 49 14.04 12.19 4.28
C LYS A 49 12.76 12.92 3.89
N ILE A 50 12.50 14.07 4.52
CA ILE A 50 11.44 15.04 4.19
C ILE A 50 10.13 14.36 3.75
N GLY A 51 9.41 13.80 4.71
CA GLY A 51 8.10 13.18 4.48
C GLY A 51 8.12 11.83 3.75
N ASN A 52 9.28 11.36 3.27
CA ASN A 52 9.43 10.06 2.60
C ASN A 52 10.32 9.10 3.41
N ILE A 53 9.85 7.87 3.55
CA ILE A 53 10.60 6.77 4.18
C ILE A 53 11.38 6.02 3.08
N ASN A 54 12.67 5.79 3.30
CA ASN A 54 13.45 4.89 2.45
C ASN A 54 12.95 3.44 2.62
N LEU A 55 12.28 2.91 1.59
CA LEU A 55 11.67 1.58 1.62
C LEU A 55 12.69 0.43 1.54
N ASN A 56 13.98 0.71 1.35
CA ASN A 56 15.04 -0.29 1.25
C ASN A 56 15.60 -0.75 2.60
N ASN A 57 15.44 0.06 3.65
CA ASN A 57 15.96 -0.22 4.99
C ASN A 57 14.89 0.06 6.05
N CYS A 58 13.78 -0.67 5.95
CA CYS A 58 12.61 -0.46 6.78
C CYS A 58 11.93 -1.78 7.15
N ILE A 59 11.15 -1.72 8.23
CA ILE A 59 10.21 -2.76 8.61
C ILE A 59 8.85 -2.38 8.05
N ARG A 60 8.21 -3.29 7.30
CA ARG A 60 6.85 -3.13 6.82
C ARG A 60 5.90 -4.09 7.54
N LEU A 61 4.88 -3.53 8.17
CA LEU A 61 3.71 -4.27 8.64
C LEU A 61 2.57 -4.05 7.64
N ARG A 62 2.13 -5.12 6.98
CA ARG A 62 0.97 -5.10 6.08
C ARG A 62 -0.24 -5.69 6.78
N ILE A 63 -1.33 -4.94 6.80
CA ILE A 63 -2.65 -5.42 7.21
C ILE A 63 -3.43 -5.69 5.93
N GLU A 64 -3.83 -6.94 5.74
CA GLU A 64 -4.59 -7.39 4.58
C GLU A 64 -5.58 -8.45 5.04
N HIS A 65 -6.86 -8.36 4.63
CA HIS A 65 -7.89 -9.36 4.96
C HIS A 65 -8.11 -9.64 6.46
N GLY A 66 -7.73 -8.73 7.36
CA GLY A 66 -7.78 -8.96 8.83
C GLY A 66 -6.62 -9.78 9.38
N GLY A 67 -5.67 -10.20 8.52
CA GLY A 67 -4.39 -10.78 8.91
C GLY A 67 -3.26 -9.75 8.89
N TYR A 68 -2.17 -10.09 9.58
CA TYR A 68 -0.96 -9.28 9.67
C TYR A 68 0.19 -10.02 8.99
N THR A 69 0.85 -9.38 8.02
CA THR A 69 2.07 -9.89 7.41
C THR A 69 3.23 -8.95 7.72
N PHE A 70 4.28 -9.49 8.34
CA PHE A 70 5.51 -8.78 8.63
C PHE A 70 6.56 -9.04 7.55
N CYS A 71 7.25 -7.99 7.10
CA CYS A 71 8.40 -8.12 6.22
C CYS A 71 9.44 -7.05 6.56
N SER A 72 10.65 -7.47 6.91
CA SER A 72 11.81 -6.59 6.96
C SER A 72 12.42 -6.51 5.56
N LYS A 73 12.48 -5.31 4.99
CA LYS A 73 13.33 -5.03 3.84
C LYS A 73 14.60 -4.40 4.40
N ILE A 74 15.57 -5.26 4.69
CA ILE A 74 16.94 -4.88 5.00
C ILE A 74 17.77 -5.38 3.83
N ARG A 75 18.23 -4.47 2.97
CA ARG A 75 19.22 -4.79 1.94
C ARG A 75 20.59 -4.40 2.49
N ASN A 76 21.41 -5.40 2.79
CA ASN A 76 22.83 -5.22 3.10
C ASN A 76 23.57 -4.60 1.92
#